data_AF-A0A955WAC9-F1
#
_entry.id   AF-A0A955WAC9-F1
#
_cell.length_a   1.000
_cell.length_b   1.000
_cell.length_c   1.000
_cell.angle_alpha   90.00
_cell.angle_beta   90.00
_cell.angle_gamma   90.00
#
_symmetry.space_group_name_H-M   'P 1'
#
loop_
_entity.id
_entity.type
_entity.pdbx_description
1 polymer ?
#
loop_
_entity_poly.entity_id
_entity_poly.type
_entity_poly.pdbx_seq_one_letter_code
_entity_poly.pdbx_strand_id
1 'polypeptide(L)'
;MTTSPAAPRRRRRWPIVLGVVLALLTAAFAVLFTRAPLPLGAPRGFDLNLVRTIARAGDAPLPTSVGRWVVARAHYPRALVGASWDFVTHITMTFPAFQIAWPDHYIIVDAPHERATHDDRFGGRDYDQAAYDGVAQALRGADQILFTHEHLDHVRGVSRSPHFAELAPRLRLTQQQLEHMPADAGFDAAQLAGLSGTPLTEPTRVAPGVVLIPAPGHTPGSLYVYVALANGQEVLLVGDAVWSHHNLTRAVGRPLALALALGEDREATLAQARALITLRDSQPTLAIVPAHDDLTVKSYVRAGFLRSGFVRVPARP
;
A
#
# COMPACT_ATOMS: atom_id res chain seq x y z
N MET A 1 -33.57 -64.61 -43.65
CA MET A 1 -33.47 -63.68 -42.50
C MET A 1 -32.12 -63.00 -42.55
N THR A 2 -32.06 -61.77 -43.05
CA THR A 2 -30.84 -60.97 -43.15
C THR A 2 -30.83 -59.95 -42.01
N THR A 3 -29.94 -60.11 -41.04
CA THR A 3 -29.75 -59.17 -39.94
C THR A 3 -28.82 -58.04 -40.37
N SER A 4 -29.34 -56.81 -40.44
CA SER A 4 -28.55 -55.60 -40.65
C SER A 4 -27.60 -55.36 -39.47
N PRO A 5 -26.30 -55.06 -39.69
CA PRO A 5 -25.40 -54.70 -38.60
C PRO A 5 -25.75 -53.31 -38.05
N ALA A 6 -25.93 -53.21 -36.74
CA ALA A 6 -26.20 -51.96 -36.06
C ALA A 6 -25.04 -50.97 -36.24
N ALA A 7 -25.34 -49.74 -36.67
CA ALA A 7 -24.34 -48.69 -36.82
C ALA A 7 -23.59 -48.43 -35.50
N PRO A 8 -22.26 -48.27 -35.52
CA PRO A 8 -21.48 -48.06 -34.31
C PRO A 8 -21.91 -46.76 -33.63
N ARG A 9 -22.42 -46.87 -32.39
CA ARG A 9 -22.71 -45.73 -31.52
C ARG A 9 -21.44 -44.89 -31.38
N ARG A 10 -21.36 -43.74 -32.06
CA ARG A 10 -20.33 -42.72 -31.82
C ARG A 10 -20.35 -42.38 -30.33
N ARG A 11 -19.36 -42.89 -29.56
CA ARG A 11 -19.18 -42.51 -28.15
C ARG A 11 -19.09 -41.00 -28.11
N ARG A 12 -20.06 -40.33 -27.48
CA ARG A 12 -20.06 -38.87 -27.32
C ARG A 12 -18.78 -38.51 -26.56
N ARG A 13 -17.81 -37.89 -27.24
CA ARG A 13 -16.52 -37.47 -26.66
C ARG A 13 -16.64 -36.22 -25.78
N TRP A 14 -17.80 -35.55 -25.83
CA TRP A 14 -18.13 -34.35 -25.07
C TRP A 14 -17.92 -34.43 -23.55
N PRO A 15 -18.19 -35.55 -22.83
CA PRO A 15 -17.90 -35.64 -21.39
C PRO A 15 -16.40 -35.63 -21.10
N ILE A 16 -15.59 -36.22 -21.97
CA ILE A 16 -14.12 -36.23 -21.85
C ILE A 16 -13.60 -34.82 -22.09
N VAL A 17 -14.08 -34.16 -23.15
CA VAL A 17 -13.72 -32.76 -23.44
C VAL A 17 -14.11 -31.84 -22.28
N LEU A 18 -15.33 -31.97 -21.75
CA LEU A 18 -15.79 -31.19 -20.60
C LEU A 18 -14.94 -31.46 -19.35
N GLY A 19 -14.59 -32.72 -19.08
CA GLY A 19 -13.72 -33.08 -17.97
C GLY A 19 -12.32 -32.47 -18.09
N VAL A 20 -11.73 -32.49 -19.29
CA VAL A 20 -10.43 -31.85 -19.55
C VAL A 20 -10.50 -30.34 -19.37
N VAL A 21 -11.52 -29.68 -19.93
CA VAL A 21 -11.72 -28.23 -19.76
C VAL A 21 -11.87 -27.87 -18.29
N LEU A 22 -12.69 -28.61 -17.53
CA LEU A 22 -12.87 -28.36 -16.10
C LEU A 22 -11.56 -28.54 -15.32
N ALA A 23 -10.77 -29.57 -15.64
CA ALA A 23 -9.48 -29.80 -15.01
C ALA A 23 -8.49 -28.65 -15.30
N LEU A 24 -8.44 -28.16 -16.54
CA LEU A 24 -7.61 -27.02 -16.94
C LEU A 24 -8.04 -25.73 -16.22
N LEU A 25 -9.34 -25.45 -16.16
CA LEU A 25 -9.86 -24.28 -15.44
C LEU A 25 -9.54 -24.35 -13.95
N THR A 26 -9.66 -25.53 -13.34
CA THR A 26 -9.34 -25.75 -11.93
C THR A 26 -7.84 -25.54 -11.67
N ALA A 27 -6.99 -26.07 -12.54
CA ALA A 27 -5.54 -25.87 -12.43
C ALA A 27 -5.14 -24.41 -12.61
N ALA A 28 -5.72 -23.72 -13.60
CA ALA A 28 -5.50 -22.30 -13.83
C ALA A 28 -5.95 -21.47 -12.62
N PHE A 29 -7.14 -21.73 -12.08
CA PHE A 29 -7.63 -21.07 -10.87
C PHE A 29 -6.69 -21.28 -9.68
N ALA A 30 -6.23 -22.52 -9.46
CA ALA A 30 -5.31 -22.84 -8.38
C ALA A 30 -3.99 -22.05 -8.50
N VAL A 31 -3.41 -21.97 -9.69
CA VAL A 31 -2.19 -21.21 -9.96
C VAL A 31 -2.40 -19.71 -9.79
N LEU A 32 -3.50 -19.17 -10.32
CA LEU A 32 -3.76 -17.74 -10.39
C LEU A 32 -4.18 -17.15 -9.04
N PHE A 33 -4.98 -17.86 -8.25
CA PHE A 33 -5.63 -17.30 -7.07
C PHE A 33 -5.20 -17.91 -5.74
N THR A 34 -4.65 -19.13 -5.73
CA THR A 34 -4.50 -19.88 -4.47
C THR A 34 -3.03 -20.12 -4.09
N ARG A 35 -2.10 -19.94 -5.02
CA ARG A 35 -0.66 -20.19 -4.82
C ARG A 35 0.14 -18.89 -4.79
N ALA A 36 0.54 -18.49 -3.59
CA ALA A 36 1.51 -17.41 -3.36
C ALA A 36 2.44 -17.76 -2.17
N PRO A 37 3.26 -18.83 -2.31
CA PRO A 37 4.16 -19.23 -1.24
C PRO A 37 5.18 -18.12 -0.99
N LEU A 38 5.37 -17.77 0.28
CA LEU A 38 6.37 -16.79 0.67
C LEU A 38 7.74 -17.49 0.81
N PRO A 39 8.81 -16.94 0.19
CA PRO A 39 10.14 -17.54 0.28
C PRO A 39 10.58 -17.69 1.73
N LEU A 40 11.27 -18.78 2.05
CA LEU A 40 11.88 -18.97 3.37
C LEU A 40 13.21 -18.22 3.41
N GLY A 41 13.49 -17.56 4.53
CA GLY A 41 14.78 -16.86 4.72
C GLY A 41 15.00 -15.66 3.79
N ALA A 42 13.95 -15.10 3.19
CA ALA A 42 14.09 -13.90 2.36
C ALA A 42 14.78 -12.78 3.17
N PRO A 43 15.78 -12.09 2.60
CA PRO A 43 16.44 -10.99 3.28
C PRO A 43 15.43 -9.90 3.61
N ARG A 44 15.65 -9.19 4.71
CA ARG A 44 14.73 -8.11 5.13
C ARG A 44 14.69 -6.93 4.16
N GLY A 45 15.64 -6.84 3.23
CA GLY A 45 15.82 -5.71 2.32
C GLY A 45 16.51 -4.50 2.97
N PHE A 46 16.47 -4.38 4.30
CA PHE A 46 17.13 -3.32 5.06
C PHE A 46 17.54 -3.78 6.46
N ASP A 47 18.47 -3.07 7.09
CA ASP A 47 18.84 -3.24 8.49
C ASP A 47 18.07 -2.25 9.39
N LEU A 48 17.17 -2.77 10.23
CA LEU A 48 16.37 -1.97 11.13
C LEU A 48 17.22 -1.22 12.18
N ASN A 49 18.35 -1.79 12.62
CA ASN A 49 19.21 -1.11 13.60
C ASN A 49 19.93 0.09 12.97
N LEU A 50 20.35 -0.05 11.71
CA LEU A 50 20.86 1.07 10.92
C LEU A 50 19.78 2.13 10.74
N VAL A 51 18.55 1.75 10.36
CA VAL A 51 17.42 2.67 10.23
C VAL A 51 17.14 3.42 11.54
N ARG A 52 17.13 2.73 12.69
CA ARG A 52 16.99 3.34 14.02
C ARG A 52 18.07 4.38 14.31
N THR A 53 19.31 4.06 13.93
CA THR A 53 20.47 4.95 14.09
C THR A 53 20.30 6.20 13.23
N ILE A 54 19.94 6.03 11.96
CA ILE A 54 19.69 7.13 11.02
C ILE A 54 18.54 8.01 11.53
N ALA A 55 17.43 7.41 11.95
CA ALA A 55 16.25 8.13 12.42
C ALA A 55 16.57 9.04 13.61
N ARG A 56 17.36 8.53 14.56
CA ARG A 56 17.69 9.22 15.82
C ARG A 56 18.99 10.03 15.76
N ALA A 57 19.57 10.23 14.58
CA ALA A 57 20.75 11.06 14.41
C ALA A 57 20.45 12.54 14.71
N GLY A 58 21.36 13.19 15.46
CA GLY A 58 21.28 14.60 15.87
C GLY A 58 20.36 14.85 17.07
N ASP A 59 20.33 16.11 17.55
CA ASP A 59 19.63 16.51 18.77
C ASP A 59 18.24 17.13 18.52
N ALA A 60 17.79 17.16 17.27
CA ALA A 60 16.49 17.72 16.92
C ALA A 60 15.34 16.89 17.53
N PRO A 61 14.26 17.54 18.02
CA PRO A 61 13.11 16.83 18.59
C PRO A 61 12.53 15.80 17.63
N LEU A 62 12.15 14.64 18.17
CA LEU A 62 11.45 13.59 17.43
C LEU A 62 9.94 13.89 17.33
N PRO A 63 9.23 13.29 16.37
CA PRO A 63 7.78 13.42 16.26
C PRO A 63 7.09 12.95 17.55
N THR A 64 6.00 13.62 17.89
CA THR A 64 5.19 13.34 19.09
C THR A 64 4.00 12.44 18.78
N SER A 65 3.58 12.34 17.52
CA SER A 65 2.49 11.46 17.11
C SER A 65 2.51 11.14 15.62
N VAL A 66 1.86 10.02 15.28
CA VAL A 66 1.45 9.69 13.92
C VAL A 66 -0.08 9.60 13.89
N GLY A 67 -0.74 10.49 13.17
CA GLY A 67 -2.18 10.46 12.93
C GLY A 67 -2.52 9.70 11.66
N ARG A 68 -3.69 9.06 11.61
CA ARG A 68 -4.26 8.44 10.41
C ARG A 68 -5.66 8.97 10.18
N TRP A 69 -5.92 9.47 8.97
CA TRP A 69 -7.27 9.89 8.58
C TRP A 69 -7.73 9.08 7.37
N VAL A 70 -8.77 8.28 7.55
CA VAL A 70 -9.36 7.45 6.48
C VAL A 70 -10.39 8.28 5.72
N VAL A 71 -10.15 8.48 4.42
CA VAL A 71 -11.05 9.24 3.54
C VAL A 71 -12.14 8.36 2.95
N ALA A 72 -11.81 7.13 2.58
CA ALA A 72 -12.76 6.22 1.94
C ALA A 72 -12.52 4.77 2.33
N ARG A 73 -13.50 3.91 2.04
CA ARG A 73 -13.40 2.46 2.19
C ARG A 73 -13.94 1.73 0.96
N ALA A 74 -13.36 0.59 0.66
CA ALA A 74 -13.88 -0.35 -0.32
C ALA A 74 -13.87 -1.77 0.27
N HIS A 75 -14.69 -2.66 -0.26
CA HIS A 75 -14.82 -4.02 0.25
C HIS A 75 -14.47 -5.01 -0.84
N TYR A 76 -13.42 -5.80 -0.61
CA TYR A 76 -12.92 -6.76 -1.59
C TYR A 76 -12.99 -8.18 -1.06
N PRO A 77 -13.26 -9.18 -1.92
CA PRO A 77 -13.11 -10.57 -1.54
C PRO A 77 -11.70 -10.85 -1.02
N ARG A 78 -11.58 -11.63 0.06
CA ARG A 78 -10.26 -11.94 0.67
C ARG A 78 -9.30 -12.60 -0.32
N ALA A 79 -9.84 -13.40 -1.24
CA ALA A 79 -9.07 -14.03 -2.31
C ALA A 79 -8.38 -13.04 -3.26
N LEU A 80 -8.71 -11.74 -3.26
CA LEU A 80 -7.97 -10.73 -4.00
C LEU A 80 -6.84 -10.11 -3.16
N VAL A 81 -6.97 -10.07 -1.84
CA VAL A 81 -5.95 -9.49 -0.96
C VAL A 81 -4.85 -10.51 -0.64
N GLY A 82 -5.22 -11.74 -0.31
CA GLY A 82 -4.29 -12.84 -0.04
C GLY A 82 -4.72 -14.10 -0.79
N ALA A 83 -3.75 -14.78 -1.41
CA ALA A 83 -4.03 -15.94 -2.25
C ALA A 83 -4.82 -17.01 -1.47
N SER A 84 -6.05 -17.26 -1.90
CA SER A 84 -6.98 -18.16 -1.24
C SER A 84 -8.16 -18.52 -2.15
N TRP A 85 -9.05 -19.37 -1.64
CA TRP A 85 -10.30 -19.76 -2.29
C TRP A 85 -11.50 -18.93 -1.79
N ASP A 86 -11.27 -17.99 -0.87
CA ASP A 86 -12.33 -17.29 -0.15
C ASP A 86 -12.79 -16.03 -0.91
N PHE A 87 -13.68 -16.25 -1.87
CA PHE A 87 -14.36 -15.19 -2.62
C PHE A 87 -15.67 -14.74 -1.95
N VAL A 88 -16.08 -15.38 -0.86
CA VAL A 88 -17.36 -15.13 -0.20
C VAL A 88 -17.18 -14.06 0.87
N THR A 89 -16.14 -14.17 1.70
CA THR A 89 -15.91 -13.20 2.76
C THR A 89 -15.06 -12.04 2.24
N HIS A 90 -15.33 -10.86 2.81
CA HIS A 90 -14.76 -9.61 2.37
C HIS A 90 -13.81 -9.02 3.42
N ILE A 91 -12.85 -8.23 2.95
CA ILE A 91 -12.03 -7.36 3.78
C ILE A 91 -12.29 -5.91 3.38
N THR A 92 -12.36 -5.05 4.38
CA THR A 92 -12.49 -3.61 4.18
C THR A 92 -11.10 -3.03 3.93
N MET A 93 -10.89 -2.58 2.69
CA MET A 93 -9.77 -1.73 2.30
C MET A 93 -10.07 -0.29 2.69
N THR A 94 -9.08 0.42 3.22
CA THR A 94 -9.18 1.84 3.57
C THR A 94 -8.27 2.67 2.70
N PHE A 95 -8.63 3.93 2.46
CA PHE A 95 -7.77 4.88 1.76
C PHE A 95 -7.39 6.02 2.72
N PRO A 96 -6.29 5.89 3.48
CA PRO A 96 -5.88 6.89 4.45
C PRO A 96 -4.82 7.85 3.93
N ALA A 97 -4.69 8.98 4.60
CA ALA A 97 -3.44 9.73 4.71
C ALA A 97 -2.90 9.62 6.15
N PHE A 98 -1.59 9.83 6.30
CA PHE A 98 -0.92 9.84 7.60
C PHE A 98 -0.28 11.21 7.88
N GLN A 99 -0.34 11.66 9.13
CA GLN A 99 0.33 12.88 9.58
C GLN A 99 1.38 12.52 10.62
N ILE A 100 2.64 12.88 10.36
CA ILE A 100 3.73 12.75 11.33
C ILE A 100 3.95 14.14 11.94
N ALA A 101 3.67 14.30 13.23
CA ALA A 101 3.56 15.61 13.85
C ALA A 101 4.58 15.84 14.98
N TRP A 102 5.22 16.99 14.94
CA TRP A 102 6.01 17.61 16.00
C TRP A 102 5.18 18.70 16.69
N PRO A 103 5.69 19.35 17.76
CA PRO A 103 4.96 20.42 18.43
C PRO A 103 4.61 21.62 17.53
N ASP A 104 5.42 21.89 16.49
CA ASP A 104 5.40 23.12 15.71
C ASP A 104 5.27 22.91 14.19
N HIS A 105 5.40 21.67 13.70
CA HIS A 105 5.24 21.35 12.27
C HIS A 105 4.82 19.90 12.06
N TYR A 106 4.49 19.55 10.82
CA TYR A 106 4.17 18.17 10.45
C TYR A 106 4.46 17.87 8.99
N ILE A 107 4.54 16.57 8.70
CA ILE A 107 4.67 15.99 7.37
C ILE A 107 3.42 15.15 7.09
N ILE A 108 2.97 15.14 5.84
CA ILE A 108 1.92 14.24 5.37
C ILE A 108 2.53 13.11 4.53
N VAL A 109 2.06 11.88 4.77
CA VAL A 109 2.38 10.70 3.97
C VAL A 109 1.10 10.20 3.31
N ASP A 110 1.15 10.05 2.00
CA ASP A 110 0.04 9.71 1.10
C ASP A 110 -1.09 10.76 1.04
N ALA A 111 -1.72 10.84 -0.12
CA ALA A 111 -2.77 11.79 -0.46
C ALA A 111 -3.90 11.04 -1.22
N PRO A 112 -4.90 10.49 -0.51
CA PRO A 112 -5.99 9.75 -1.10
C PRO A 112 -6.85 10.60 -2.04
N HIS A 113 -7.60 9.92 -2.89
CA HIS A 113 -8.28 10.51 -4.04
C HIS A 113 -9.61 11.21 -3.72
N GLU A 114 -10.03 12.09 -4.62
CA GLU A 114 -11.32 12.77 -4.59
C GLU A 114 -12.48 11.82 -4.90
N ARG A 115 -13.70 12.21 -4.51
CA ARG A 115 -14.92 11.40 -4.66
C ARG A 115 -15.11 10.83 -6.07
N ALA A 116 -14.89 11.62 -7.11
CA ALA A 116 -15.08 11.19 -8.49
C ALA A 116 -14.21 9.97 -8.83
N THR A 117 -12.94 9.95 -8.40
CA THR A 117 -12.07 8.78 -8.52
C THR A 117 -12.61 7.58 -7.73
N HIS A 118 -13.16 7.82 -6.54
CA HIS A 118 -13.69 6.74 -5.72
C HIS A 118 -14.91 6.07 -6.34
N ASP A 119 -15.79 6.87 -6.92
CA ASP A 119 -16.98 6.41 -7.61
C ASP A 119 -16.60 5.58 -8.86
N ASP A 120 -15.63 6.06 -9.65
CA ASP A 120 -15.15 5.40 -10.87
C ASP A 120 -14.35 4.11 -10.60
N ARG A 121 -13.38 4.16 -9.67
CA ARG A 121 -12.38 3.10 -9.51
C ARG A 121 -12.68 2.11 -8.39
N PHE A 122 -13.49 2.50 -7.41
CA PHE A 122 -13.65 1.75 -6.17
C PHE A 122 -15.12 1.51 -5.76
N GLY A 123 -16.06 1.82 -6.67
CA GLY A 123 -17.49 1.52 -6.51
C GLY A 123 -18.28 2.52 -5.66
N GLY A 124 -17.68 3.66 -5.27
CA GLY A 124 -18.35 4.85 -4.73
C GLY A 124 -19.00 4.77 -3.35
N ARG A 125 -18.92 3.63 -2.67
CA ARG A 125 -19.52 3.45 -1.32
C ARG A 125 -18.55 3.88 -0.23
N ASP A 126 -19.07 4.33 0.92
CA ASP A 126 -18.26 4.60 2.13
C ASP A 126 -17.14 5.64 1.94
N TYR A 127 -17.51 6.82 1.44
CA TYR A 127 -16.60 7.97 1.27
C TYR A 127 -16.97 9.12 2.21
N ASP A 128 -15.98 9.61 2.96
CA ASP A 128 -16.09 10.70 3.93
C ASP A 128 -15.51 11.99 3.32
N GLN A 129 -16.40 12.88 2.90
CA GLN A 129 -16.01 14.15 2.30
C GLN A 129 -15.31 15.08 3.31
N ALA A 130 -15.75 15.08 4.57
CA ALA A 130 -15.14 15.93 5.59
C ALA A 130 -13.72 15.47 5.91
N ALA A 131 -13.47 14.14 5.89
CA ALA A 131 -12.13 13.59 5.98
C ALA A 131 -11.26 14.00 4.78
N TYR A 132 -11.77 13.90 3.55
CA TYR A 132 -11.04 14.37 2.37
C TYR A 132 -10.66 15.85 2.47
N ASP A 133 -11.62 16.70 2.82
CA ASP A 133 -11.41 18.14 2.96
C ASP A 133 -10.39 18.45 4.06
N GLY A 134 -10.43 17.71 5.18
CA GLY A 134 -9.44 17.80 6.26
C GLY A 134 -8.04 17.39 5.83
N VAL A 135 -7.91 16.32 5.03
CA VAL A 135 -6.63 15.91 4.45
C VAL A 135 -6.12 16.94 3.44
N ALA A 136 -7.00 17.45 2.57
CA ALA A 136 -6.66 18.50 1.60
C ALA A 136 -6.17 19.78 2.29
N GLN A 137 -6.81 20.18 3.39
CA GLN A 137 -6.33 21.28 4.23
C GLN A 137 -4.97 20.97 4.87
N ALA A 138 -4.79 19.75 5.38
CA ALA A 138 -3.54 19.35 6.02
C ALA A 138 -2.35 19.35 5.04
N LEU A 139 -2.55 18.87 3.80
CA LEU A 139 -1.54 18.89 2.73
C LEU A 139 -1.00 20.31 2.49
N ARG A 140 -1.87 21.33 2.53
CA ARG A 140 -1.50 22.75 2.36
C ARG A 140 -0.68 23.31 3.52
N GLY A 141 -0.83 22.76 4.72
CA GLY A 141 -0.04 23.19 5.89
C GLY A 141 1.20 22.35 6.17
N ALA A 142 1.48 21.32 5.37
CA ALA A 142 2.59 20.40 5.61
C ALA A 142 3.95 21.01 5.23
N ASP A 143 4.99 20.70 6.00
CA ASP A 143 6.37 21.05 5.66
C ASP A 143 6.87 20.21 4.48
N GLN A 144 6.44 18.94 4.42
CA GLN A 144 6.73 18.00 3.36
C GLN A 144 5.53 17.10 3.09
N ILE A 145 5.42 16.64 1.85
CA ILE A 145 4.44 15.64 1.41
C ILE A 145 5.23 14.48 0.79
N LEU A 146 5.05 13.30 1.37
CA LEU A 146 5.71 12.06 0.97
C LEU A 146 4.66 11.11 0.37
N PHE A 147 5.07 10.30 -0.59
CA PHE A 147 4.25 9.20 -1.09
C PHE A 147 4.95 7.87 -0.83
N THR A 148 4.21 6.88 -0.35
CA THR A 148 4.69 5.50 -0.26
C THR A 148 4.89 4.92 -1.65
N HIS A 149 4.03 5.27 -2.62
CA HIS A 149 4.18 4.91 -4.03
C HIS A 149 3.28 5.77 -4.95
N GLU A 150 3.30 5.49 -6.25
CA GLU A 150 2.83 6.33 -7.35
C GLU A 150 1.36 6.08 -7.75
N HIS A 151 0.68 5.11 -7.14
CA HIS A 151 -0.69 4.80 -7.51
C HIS A 151 -1.67 5.90 -7.13
N LEU A 152 -2.76 5.92 -7.89
CA LEU A 152 -3.76 6.97 -7.89
C LEU A 152 -4.34 7.27 -6.50
N ASP A 153 -4.50 6.25 -5.67
CA ASP A 153 -5.07 6.35 -4.33
C ASP A 153 -4.05 6.78 -3.25
N HIS A 154 -2.80 7.04 -3.65
CA HIS A 154 -1.73 7.58 -2.81
C HIS A 154 -1.32 8.99 -3.24
N VAL A 155 -1.63 9.40 -4.47
CA VAL A 155 -1.13 10.67 -5.03
C VAL A 155 -2.21 11.63 -5.52
N ARG A 156 -3.44 11.16 -5.81
CA ARG A 156 -4.46 12.02 -6.45
C ARG A 156 -4.97 13.16 -5.58
N GLY A 157 -4.90 13.03 -4.25
CA GLY A 157 -5.18 14.16 -3.36
C GLY A 157 -4.26 15.37 -3.63
N VAL A 158 -3.09 15.16 -4.23
CA VAL A 158 -2.22 16.23 -4.74
C VAL A 158 -2.41 16.47 -6.23
N SER A 159 -2.33 15.44 -7.08
CA SER A 159 -2.31 15.62 -8.54
C SER A 159 -3.60 16.25 -9.09
N ARG A 160 -4.74 15.94 -8.45
CA ARG A 160 -6.07 16.51 -8.77
C ARG A 160 -6.45 17.70 -7.90
N SER A 161 -5.55 18.17 -7.04
CA SER A 161 -5.83 19.30 -6.17
C SER A 161 -5.97 20.60 -6.96
N PRO A 162 -6.99 21.43 -6.71
CA PRO A 162 -7.04 22.79 -7.25
C PRO A 162 -5.90 23.68 -6.71
N HIS A 163 -5.20 23.22 -5.67
CA HIS A 163 -4.06 23.90 -5.05
C HIS A 163 -2.71 23.28 -5.43
N PHE A 164 -2.62 22.52 -6.53
CA PHE A 164 -1.38 21.83 -6.92
C PHE A 164 -0.15 22.74 -6.92
N ALA A 165 -0.24 23.97 -7.45
CA ALA A 165 0.88 24.91 -7.47
C ALA A 165 1.40 25.26 -6.05
N GLU A 166 0.52 25.25 -5.04
CA GLU A 166 0.88 25.45 -3.64
C GLU A 166 1.50 24.18 -3.03
N LEU A 167 1.06 23.00 -3.47
CA LEU A 167 1.50 21.71 -2.94
C LEU A 167 2.82 21.23 -3.57
N ALA A 168 3.06 21.52 -4.84
CA ALA A 168 4.20 21.02 -5.61
C ALA A 168 5.56 21.27 -4.94
N PRO A 169 5.87 22.45 -4.37
CA PRO A 169 7.15 22.69 -3.69
C PRO A 169 7.38 21.84 -2.42
N ARG A 170 6.30 21.30 -1.83
CA ARG A 170 6.32 20.48 -0.61
C ARG A 170 6.51 18.99 -0.92
N LEU A 171 6.29 18.58 -2.17
CA LEU A 171 6.50 17.19 -2.58
C LEU A 171 7.96 16.81 -2.40
N ARG A 172 8.19 15.60 -1.90
CA ARG A 172 9.51 14.94 -1.89
C ARG A 172 9.36 13.60 -2.59
N LEU A 173 9.51 13.65 -3.91
CA LEU A 173 9.49 12.47 -4.76
C LEU A 173 10.89 11.88 -4.86
N THR A 174 10.95 10.56 -4.96
CA THR A 174 12.19 9.92 -5.43
C THR A 174 12.27 10.03 -6.95
N GLN A 175 13.49 9.91 -7.49
CA GLN A 175 13.69 9.85 -8.94
C GLN A 175 12.92 8.65 -9.54
N GLN A 176 12.91 7.51 -8.87
CA GLN A 176 12.15 6.33 -9.31
C GLN A 176 10.65 6.59 -9.40
N GLN A 177 10.08 7.31 -8.42
CA GLN A 177 8.67 7.71 -8.45
C GLN A 177 8.35 8.63 -9.62
N LEU A 178 9.21 9.61 -9.88
CA LEU A 178 9.00 10.56 -10.96
C LEU A 178 9.11 9.89 -12.34
N GLU A 179 10.07 8.99 -12.52
CA GLU A 179 10.31 8.27 -13.79
C GLU A 179 9.23 7.23 -14.11
N HIS A 180 8.60 6.64 -13.10
CA HIS A 180 7.61 5.57 -13.26
C HIS A 180 6.18 5.98 -12.87
N MET A 181 5.93 7.28 -12.74
CA MET A 181 4.60 7.80 -12.41
C MET A 181 3.57 7.33 -13.47
N PRO A 182 2.56 6.53 -13.10
CA PRO A 182 1.60 6.00 -14.07
C PRO A 182 0.69 7.12 -14.57
N ALA A 183 0.18 7.00 -15.80
CA ALA A 183 -0.70 8.02 -16.38
C ALA A 183 -1.97 8.26 -15.55
N ASP A 184 -2.48 7.22 -14.87
CA ASP A 184 -3.64 7.33 -14.01
C ASP A 184 -3.31 7.81 -12.58
N ALA A 185 -2.05 8.12 -12.25
CA ALA A 185 -1.71 8.95 -11.09
C ALA A 185 -2.37 10.34 -11.16
N GLY A 186 -2.75 10.79 -12.37
CA GLY A 186 -3.54 11.99 -12.58
C GLY A 186 -2.74 13.28 -12.66
N PHE A 187 -1.40 13.20 -12.71
CA PHE A 187 -0.57 14.34 -13.07
C PHE A 187 -0.62 14.59 -14.58
N ASP A 188 -0.76 15.84 -14.99
CA ASP A 188 -0.54 16.25 -16.37
C ASP A 188 0.96 16.46 -16.68
N ALA A 189 1.29 16.60 -17.97
CA ALA A 189 2.67 16.74 -18.42
C ALA A 189 3.35 18.03 -17.88
N ALA A 190 2.60 19.11 -17.70
CA ALA A 190 3.14 20.36 -17.19
C ALA A 190 3.42 20.27 -15.68
N GLN A 191 2.54 19.60 -14.94
CA GLN A 191 2.75 19.28 -13.53
C GLN A 191 4.01 18.43 -13.37
N LEU A 192 4.15 17.32 -14.11
CA LEU A 192 5.34 16.46 -14.03
C LEU A 192 6.64 17.18 -14.39
N ALA A 193 6.62 18.00 -15.44
CA ALA A 193 7.79 18.79 -15.84
C ALA A 193 8.24 19.81 -14.79
N GLY A 194 7.33 20.26 -13.93
CA GLY A 194 7.61 21.16 -12.81
C GLY A 194 8.07 20.47 -11.53
N LEU A 195 8.10 19.14 -11.49
CA LEU A 195 8.51 18.37 -10.31
C LEU A 195 9.96 17.91 -10.42
N SER A 196 10.54 17.54 -9.29
CA SER A 196 11.90 17.00 -9.22
C SER A 196 11.95 15.80 -8.28
N GLY A 197 12.67 14.77 -8.71
CA GLY A 197 12.90 13.56 -7.94
C GLY A 197 14.33 13.50 -7.43
N THR A 198 14.53 12.98 -6.23
CA THR A 198 15.87 12.74 -5.66
C THR A 198 16.22 11.24 -5.75
N PRO A 199 17.43 10.85 -6.19
CA PRO A 199 17.85 9.46 -6.12
C PRO A 199 17.79 8.94 -4.68
N LEU A 200 17.26 7.73 -4.49
CA LEU A 200 17.16 7.07 -3.18
C LEU A 200 17.45 5.58 -3.33
N THR A 201 18.67 5.18 -3.01
CA THR A 201 19.13 3.77 -3.11
C THR A 201 19.35 3.13 -1.75
N GLU A 202 19.37 3.92 -0.68
CA GLU A 202 19.62 3.48 0.69
C GLU A 202 18.68 4.20 1.68
N PRO A 203 18.48 3.66 2.89
CA PRO A 203 17.70 4.32 3.92
C PRO A 203 18.19 5.74 4.18
N THR A 204 17.31 6.73 3.97
CA THR A 204 17.68 8.15 4.00
C THR A 204 16.79 8.90 4.98
N ARG A 205 17.41 9.67 5.87
CA ARG A 205 16.70 10.55 6.82
C ARG A 205 16.13 11.77 6.09
N VAL A 206 14.83 12.00 6.21
CA VAL A 206 14.14 13.18 5.61
C VAL A 206 13.68 14.20 6.64
N ALA A 207 13.55 13.79 7.89
CA ALA A 207 13.30 14.63 9.06
C ALA A 207 13.78 13.91 10.32
N PRO A 208 13.90 14.59 11.48
CA PRO A 208 14.17 13.93 12.76
C PRO A 208 13.20 12.78 13.02
N GLY A 209 13.71 11.58 13.27
CA GLY A 209 12.87 10.40 13.47
C GLY A 209 12.19 9.85 12.22
N VAL A 210 12.35 10.43 11.03
CA VAL A 210 11.68 9.96 9.80
C VAL A 210 12.70 9.52 8.76
N VAL A 211 12.58 8.26 8.31
CA VAL A 211 13.49 7.64 7.34
C VAL A 211 12.69 7.03 6.20
N LEU A 212 13.06 7.37 4.96
CA LEU A 212 12.60 6.70 3.76
C LEU A 212 13.47 5.48 3.48
N ILE A 213 12.85 4.33 3.24
CA ILE A 213 13.54 3.07 2.94
C ILE A 213 13.06 2.61 1.55
N PRO A 214 13.96 2.49 0.55
CA PRO A 214 13.58 1.95 -0.74
C PRO A 214 12.98 0.54 -0.60
N ALA A 215 11.81 0.32 -1.19
CA ALA A 215 11.10 -0.96 -1.18
C ALA A 215 10.46 -1.26 -2.55
N PRO A 216 11.23 -1.22 -3.66
CA PRO A 216 10.70 -1.50 -4.99
C PRO A 216 10.07 -2.89 -5.04
N GLY A 217 8.90 -3.00 -5.62
CA GLY A 217 8.16 -4.27 -5.66
C GLY A 217 6.75 -4.08 -6.21
N HIS A 218 5.88 -3.49 -5.39
CA HIS A 218 4.52 -3.14 -5.81
C HIS A 218 4.54 -2.14 -6.96
N THR A 219 5.40 -1.13 -6.85
CA THR A 219 5.81 -0.23 -7.93
C THR A 219 7.33 -0.03 -7.91
N PRO A 220 7.93 0.54 -8.98
CA PRO A 220 9.37 0.80 -9.02
C PRO A 220 9.88 1.76 -7.94
N GLY A 221 9.12 2.81 -7.58
CA GLY A 221 9.48 3.77 -6.55
C GLY A 221 8.76 3.57 -5.21
N SER A 222 8.26 2.36 -4.93
CA SER A 222 7.68 2.00 -3.64
C SER A 222 8.68 2.20 -2.49
N LEU A 223 8.19 2.74 -1.36
CA LEU A 223 8.95 3.08 -0.16
C LEU A 223 8.27 2.56 1.11
N TYR A 224 9.08 2.24 2.11
CA TYR A 224 8.63 2.29 3.50
C TYR A 224 8.97 3.63 4.14
N VAL A 225 8.10 4.11 5.03
CA VAL A 225 8.35 5.29 5.86
C VAL A 225 8.45 4.83 7.31
N TYR A 226 9.68 4.84 7.84
CA TYR A 226 9.93 4.54 9.25
C TYR A 226 9.85 5.82 10.09
N VAL A 227 9.20 5.72 11.25
CA VAL A 227 9.00 6.81 12.21
C VAL A 227 9.41 6.37 13.61
N ALA A 228 10.40 7.03 14.19
CA ALA A 228 10.77 6.94 15.60
C ALA A 228 10.12 8.08 16.38
N LEU A 229 9.24 7.76 17.32
CA LEU A 229 8.53 8.73 18.14
C LEU A 229 9.31 9.12 19.40
N ALA A 230 9.05 10.33 19.91
CA ALA A 230 9.64 10.86 21.13
C ALA A 230 9.34 10.02 22.37
N ASN A 231 8.22 9.29 22.38
CA ASN A 231 7.83 8.37 23.45
C ASN A 231 8.47 6.97 23.33
N GLY A 232 9.40 6.78 22.38
CA GLY A 232 10.09 5.51 22.15
C GLY A 232 9.36 4.53 21.23
N GLN A 233 8.11 4.79 20.84
CA GLN A 233 7.38 3.96 19.89
C GLN A 233 7.94 4.08 18.47
N GLU A 234 7.72 3.04 17.68
CA GLU A 234 8.20 2.96 16.30
C GLU A 234 7.05 2.55 15.37
N VAL A 235 6.94 3.23 14.24
CA VAL A 235 5.94 2.97 13.21
C VAL A 235 6.66 2.75 11.87
N LEU A 236 6.26 1.74 11.12
CA LEU A 236 6.71 1.47 9.76
C LEU A 236 5.49 1.49 8.83
N LEU A 237 5.29 2.59 8.10
CA LEU A 237 4.28 2.66 7.03
C LEU A 237 4.82 1.90 5.83
N VAL A 238 4.13 0.85 5.39
CA VAL A 238 4.65 -0.07 4.35
C VAL A 238 4.00 0.10 2.98
N GLY A 239 3.13 1.11 2.83
CA GLY A 239 2.34 1.31 1.62
C GLY A 239 1.63 0.02 1.23
N ASP A 240 1.86 -0.39 -0.01
CA ASP A 240 1.20 -1.52 -0.67
C ASP A 240 2.07 -2.76 -0.87
N ALA A 241 3.26 -2.81 -0.24
CA ALA A 241 4.04 -4.04 -0.16
C ALA A 241 3.22 -5.21 0.44
N VAL A 242 2.29 -4.86 1.35
CA VAL A 242 1.13 -5.68 1.68
C VAL A 242 -0.08 -4.77 1.87
N TRP A 243 -1.25 -5.18 1.37
CA TRP A 243 -2.49 -4.40 1.57
C TRP A 243 -3.08 -4.55 2.97
N SER A 244 -2.88 -5.69 3.62
CA SER A 244 -3.43 -5.95 4.95
C SER A 244 -2.57 -6.90 5.77
N HIS A 245 -2.66 -6.80 7.10
CA HIS A 245 -2.17 -7.83 8.01
C HIS A 245 -2.77 -9.21 7.75
N HIS A 246 -3.88 -9.34 7.01
CA HIS A 246 -4.32 -10.64 6.52
C HIS A 246 -3.19 -11.40 5.82
N ASN A 247 -2.42 -10.74 4.96
CA ASN A 247 -1.26 -11.30 4.28
C ASN A 247 -0.18 -11.77 5.27
N LEU A 248 0.08 -10.94 6.27
CA LEU A 248 1.09 -11.21 7.28
C LEU A 248 0.66 -12.37 8.19
N THR A 249 -0.55 -12.32 8.75
CA THR A 249 -1.08 -13.32 9.70
C THR A 249 -1.25 -14.68 9.05
N ARG A 250 -1.67 -14.72 7.78
CA ARG A 250 -1.80 -15.99 7.03
C ARG A 250 -0.51 -16.44 6.36
N ALA A 251 0.54 -15.61 6.41
CA ALA A 251 1.80 -15.83 5.71
C ALA A 251 1.60 -16.16 4.22
N VAL A 252 0.81 -15.32 3.53
CA VAL A 252 0.45 -15.52 2.13
C VAL A 252 0.63 -14.23 1.34
N GLY A 253 1.20 -14.36 0.14
CA GLY A 253 1.31 -13.24 -0.81
C GLY A 253 -0.01 -12.95 -1.52
N ARG A 254 0.01 -11.88 -2.31
CA ARG A 254 -1.06 -11.55 -3.25
C ARG A 254 -1.23 -12.66 -4.30
N PRO A 255 -2.46 -12.94 -4.76
CA PRO A 255 -2.72 -13.78 -5.94
C PRO A 255 -1.84 -13.41 -7.14
N LEU A 256 -1.41 -14.41 -7.91
CA LEU A 256 -0.64 -14.18 -9.14
C LEU A 256 -1.45 -13.36 -10.16
N ALA A 257 -2.74 -13.65 -10.33
CA ALA A 257 -3.59 -12.89 -11.25
C ALA A 257 -3.60 -11.40 -10.94
N LEU A 258 -3.65 -11.04 -9.65
CA LEU A 258 -3.68 -9.65 -9.24
C LEU A 258 -2.30 -8.99 -9.34
N ALA A 259 -1.23 -9.69 -8.97
CA ALA A 259 0.13 -9.20 -9.16
C ALA A 259 0.43 -8.87 -10.64
N LEU A 260 -0.01 -9.75 -11.57
CA LEU A 260 0.11 -9.51 -13.00
C LEU A 260 -0.74 -8.31 -13.47
N ALA A 261 -1.98 -8.19 -12.96
CA ALA A 261 -2.86 -7.08 -13.33
C ALA A 261 -2.33 -5.72 -12.85
N LEU A 262 -1.62 -5.70 -11.72
CA LEU A 262 -1.00 -4.51 -11.15
C LEU A 262 0.42 -4.25 -11.70
N GLY A 263 1.00 -5.18 -12.47
CA GLY A 263 2.37 -5.05 -12.98
C GLY A 263 3.45 -5.13 -11.89
N GLU A 264 3.17 -5.80 -10.77
CA GLU A 264 4.11 -5.91 -9.64
C GLU A 264 5.33 -6.78 -9.98
N ASP A 265 6.47 -6.45 -9.39
CA ASP A 265 7.54 -7.43 -9.22
C ASP A 265 7.11 -8.45 -8.15
N ARG A 266 6.70 -9.61 -8.65
CA ARG A 266 6.19 -10.68 -7.81
C ARG A 266 7.26 -11.26 -6.87
N GLU A 267 8.51 -11.34 -7.30
CA GLU A 267 9.55 -11.89 -6.46
C GLU A 267 9.83 -10.94 -5.28
N ALA A 268 9.97 -9.65 -5.60
CA ALA A 268 10.19 -8.60 -4.60
C ALA A 268 9.02 -8.51 -3.59
N THR A 269 7.77 -8.46 -4.05
CA THR A 269 6.59 -8.39 -3.16
C THR A 269 6.44 -9.61 -2.26
N LEU A 270 6.74 -10.82 -2.74
CA LEU A 270 6.74 -12.03 -1.90
C LEU A 270 7.88 -12.01 -0.87
N ALA A 271 9.07 -11.54 -1.25
CA ALA A 271 10.21 -11.38 -0.34
C ALA A 271 9.91 -10.33 0.74
N GLN A 272 9.31 -9.19 0.36
CA GLN A 272 8.87 -8.13 1.26
C GLN A 272 7.81 -8.63 2.26
N ALA A 273 6.79 -9.36 1.79
CA ALA A 273 5.80 -9.95 2.69
C ALA A 273 6.44 -10.90 3.71
N ARG A 274 7.43 -11.72 3.29
CA ARG A 274 8.22 -12.54 4.23
C ARG A 274 9.01 -11.67 5.22
N ALA A 275 9.72 -10.65 4.74
CA ALA A 275 10.50 -9.75 5.56
C ALA A 275 9.66 -9.08 6.66
N LEU A 276 8.47 -8.60 6.30
CA LEU A 276 7.52 -7.98 7.22
C LEU A 276 6.97 -8.96 8.25
N ILE A 277 6.74 -10.22 7.89
CA ILE A 277 6.41 -11.28 8.86
C ILE A 277 7.54 -11.47 9.86
N THR A 278 8.77 -11.60 9.37
CA THR A 278 9.95 -11.75 10.24
C THR A 278 10.10 -10.54 11.17
N LEU A 279 9.87 -9.33 10.68
CA LEU A 279 9.91 -8.11 11.50
C LEU A 279 8.81 -8.11 12.56
N ARG A 280 7.56 -8.39 12.19
CA ARG A 280 6.45 -8.52 13.15
C ARG A 280 6.78 -9.49 14.28
N ASP A 281 7.33 -10.64 13.94
CA ASP A 281 7.60 -11.71 14.91
C ASP A 281 8.83 -11.42 15.78
N SER A 282 9.81 -10.69 15.26
CA SER A 282 11.06 -10.38 15.98
C SER A 282 11.11 -9.00 16.63
N GLN A 283 10.17 -8.09 16.30
CA GLN A 283 10.13 -6.70 16.77
C GLN A 283 8.70 -6.33 17.21
N PRO A 284 8.20 -6.89 18.33
CA PRO A 284 6.81 -6.70 18.76
C PRO A 284 6.46 -5.25 19.13
N THR A 285 7.46 -4.39 19.33
CA THR A 285 7.30 -2.95 19.61
C THR A 285 7.28 -2.08 18.36
N LEU A 286 7.40 -2.68 17.16
CA LEU A 286 7.29 -1.97 15.88
C LEU A 286 5.87 -2.13 15.33
N ALA A 287 5.16 -1.03 15.17
CA ALA A 287 3.87 -1.03 14.47
C ALA A 287 4.11 -1.04 12.95
N ILE A 288 3.85 -2.17 12.30
CA ILE A 288 3.90 -2.29 10.84
C ILE A 288 2.52 -1.93 10.31
N VAL A 289 2.41 -0.88 9.51
CA VAL A 289 1.12 -0.27 9.13
C VAL A 289 0.94 -0.34 7.62
N PRO A 290 0.15 -1.32 7.12
CA PRO A 290 -0.34 -1.34 5.74
C PRO A 290 -1.26 -0.16 5.44
N ALA A 291 -1.27 0.33 4.21
CA ALA A 291 -2.17 1.43 3.81
C ALA A 291 -3.65 1.03 3.89
N HIS A 292 -4.00 -0.18 3.47
CA HIS A 292 -5.38 -0.58 3.26
C HIS A 292 -5.99 -1.48 4.36
N ASP A 293 -5.43 -1.52 5.57
CA ASP A 293 -5.99 -2.34 6.67
C ASP A 293 -6.82 -1.51 7.66
N ASP A 294 -8.13 -1.76 7.77
CA ASP A 294 -8.95 -1.09 8.77
C ASP A 294 -8.77 -1.66 10.19
N LEU A 295 -8.96 -2.98 10.36
CA LEU A 295 -9.01 -3.67 11.65
C LEU A 295 -7.66 -3.67 12.36
N THR A 296 -6.65 -4.05 11.58
CA THR A 296 -5.21 -3.81 11.73
C THR A 296 -4.88 -2.58 12.55
N VAL A 297 -5.14 -1.48 11.87
CA VAL A 297 -4.64 -0.17 12.23
C VAL A 297 -5.50 0.46 13.33
N LYS A 298 -6.79 0.10 13.44
CA LYS A 298 -7.60 0.41 14.62
C LYS A 298 -7.02 -0.20 15.91
N SER A 299 -6.33 -1.34 15.83
CA SER A 299 -5.64 -1.91 17.00
C SER A 299 -4.42 -1.09 17.41
N TYR A 300 -3.65 -0.58 16.44
CA TYR A 300 -2.53 0.34 16.70
C TYR A 300 -2.98 1.68 17.28
N VAL A 301 -4.17 2.17 16.89
CA VAL A 301 -4.79 3.35 17.52
C VAL A 301 -5.10 3.08 18.99
N ARG A 302 -5.73 1.93 19.31
CA ARG A 302 -6.02 1.55 20.71
C ARG A 302 -4.76 1.34 21.54
N ALA A 303 -3.70 0.81 20.94
CA ALA A 303 -2.41 0.61 21.58
C ALA A 303 -1.55 1.90 21.65
N GLY A 304 -2.04 3.03 21.14
CA GLY A 304 -1.38 4.33 21.22
C GLY A 304 -0.25 4.57 20.22
N PHE A 305 0.02 3.63 19.31
CA PHE A 305 1.01 3.82 18.23
C PHE A 305 0.56 4.84 17.19
N LEU A 306 -0.76 4.96 16.99
CA LEU A 306 -1.38 5.88 16.05
C LEU A 306 -2.49 6.68 16.73
N ARG A 307 -2.80 7.86 16.17
CA ARG A 307 -3.99 8.63 16.52
C ARG A 307 -5.05 8.48 15.43
N SER A 308 -6.31 8.49 15.82
CA SER A 308 -7.43 8.61 14.89
C SER A 308 -7.58 10.07 14.48
N GLY A 309 -7.49 10.35 13.18
CA GLY A 309 -7.45 11.70 12.63
C GLY A 309 -6.09 12.38 12.82
N PHE A 310 -6.03 13.63 12.37
CA PHE A 310 -4.85 14.48 12.48
C PHE A 310 -4.90 15.33 13.74
N VAL A 311 -3.73 15.64 14.27
CA VAL A 311 -3.58 16.59 15.37
C VAL A 311 -3.48 18.00 14.82
N ARG A 312 -4.04 18.96 15.55
CA ARG A 312 -3.85 20.37 15.24
C ARG A 312 -2.44 20.77 15.66
N VAL A 313 -1.65 21.19 14.69
CA VAL A 313 -0.33 21.79 14.92
C VAL A 313 -0.44 23.28 14.63
N PRO A 314 0.04 24.17 15.52
CA PRO A 314 0.06 25.60 15.23
C PRO A 314 0.96 25.88 14.04
N ALA A 315 0.60 26.85 13.19
CA ALA A 315 1.52 27.31 12.16
C ALA A 315 2.77 27.93 12.82
N ARG A 316 3.95 27.65 12.28
CA ARG A 316 5.14 28.43 12.64
C ARG A 316 4.89 29.91 12.29
N PRO A 317 5.24 30.85 13.18
CA PRO A 317 5.10 32.27 12.91
C PRO A 317 5.94 32.72 11.72
#